data_AF-A0A7S3KQB7-F1
#
_entry.id   AF-A0A7S3KQB7-F1
#
_cell.length_a   1.000
_cell.length_b   1.000
_cell.length_c   1.000
_cell.angle_alpha   90.00
_cell.angle_beta   90.00
_cell.angle_gamma   90.00
#
_symmetry.space_group_name_H-M   'P 1'
#
loop_
_entity.id
_entity.type
_entity.pdbx_description
1 polymer ?
#
loop_
_entity_poly.entity_id
_entity_poly.type
_entity_poly.pdbx_seq_one_letter_code
_entity_poly.pdbx_strand_id
1 'polypeptide(L)'
;MHFRAGLLGVAQLGASVILISIQAFLYMVPLGMSLMASSLIGNNLGASKPNIARTYFKVIIIIVTIIGFFFSLSLISFRSQIADIFTTDPNIKHYMIITLPIMAAMIFPDGIQCALFGIMKAMGYQAYGMPISFVGYWLC
;
A
#
# COMPACT_ATOMS: atom_id res chain seq x y z
N MET A 1 11.00 -1.69 16.95
CA MET A 1 11.22 -2.89 16.09
C MET A 1 12.68 -3.12 15.67
N HIS A 2 13.67 -2.33 16.12
CA HIS A 2 15.08 -2.50 15.70
C HIS A 2 15.92 -3.58 16.43
N PHE A 3 15.38 -4.26 17.47
CA PHE A 3 16.20 -5.12 18.34
C PHE A 3 16.32 -6.59 17.88
N ARG A 4 15.54 -7.06 16.90
CA ARG A 4 15.63 -8.43 16.37
C ARG A 4 16.50 -8.60 15.13
N ALA A 5 17.01 -7.50 14.57
CA ALA A 5 17.84 -7.51 13.37
C ALA A 5 19.33 -7.85 13.63
N GLY A 6 19.76 -7.94 14.88
CA GLY A 6 21.15 -8.25 15.24
C GLY A 6 21.53 -9.75 15.16
N LEU A 7 20.56 -10.64 14.94
CA LEU A 7 20.75 -12.11 14.95
C LEU A 7 20.66 -12.76 13.56
N LEU A 8 20.31 -12.00 12.52
CA LEU A 8 20.09 -12.52 11.17
C LEU A 8 21.30 -12.13 10.32
N GLY A 9 21.99 -13.12 9.75
CA GLY A 9 23.29 -12.94 9.10
C GLY A 9 23.29 -11.87 8.01
N VAL A 10 24.48 -11.39 7.65
CA VAL A 10 24.71 -10.27 6.71
C VAL A 10 23.91 -10.40 5.39
N ALA A 11 23.69 -11.65 4.93
CA ALA A 11 22.87 -11.96 3.76
C ALA A 11 21.36 -11.66 3.94
N GLN A 12 20.79 -11.90 5.12
CA GLN A 12 19.39 -11.58 5.44
C GLN A 12 19.18 -10.07 5.54
N LEU A 13 20.18 -9.34 6.05
CA LEU A 13 20.12 -7.88 6.11
C LEU A 13 20.12 -7.26 4.70
N GLY A 14 20.99 -7.75 3.81
CA GLY A 14 21.04 -7.32 2.42
C GLY A 14 19.74 -7.59 1.66
N ALA A 15 19.16 -8.79 1.83
CA ALA A 15 17.86 -9.14 1.26
C ALA A 15 16.74 -8.20 1.74
N SER A 16 16.72 -7.90 3.03
CA SER A 16 15.67 -7.06 3.65
C SER A 16 15.73 -5.62 3.16
N VAL A 17 16.92 -5.05 2.96
CA VAL A 17 17.08 -3.68 2.41
C VAL A 17 16.53 -3.60 1.00
N ILE A 18 16.87 -4.56 0.14
CA ILE A 18 16.36 -4.64 -1.24
C ILE A 18 14.83 -4.74 -1.24
N LEU A 19 14.27 -5.61 -0.40
CA LEU A 19 12.82 -5.77 -0.26
C LEU A 19 12.13 -4.48 0.18
N ILE A 20 12.71 -3.75 1.15
CA ILE A 20 12.18 -2.45 1.61
C ILE A 20 12.23 -1.41 0.48
N SER A 21 13.31 -1.38 -0.31
CA SER A 21 13.40 -0.46 -1.46
C SER A 21 12.32 -0.76 -2.50
N ILE A 22 12.13 -2.04 -2.86
CA ILE A 22 11.05 -2.46 -3.77
C ILE A 22 9.69 -2.06 -3.17
N GLN A 23 9.47 -2.31 -1.88
CA GLN A 23 8.24 -1.95 -1.19
C GLN A 23 7.97 -0.45 -1.27
N ALA A 24 8.98 0.40 -1.06
CA ALA A 24 8.84 1.85 -1.15
C ALA A 24 8.44 2.31 -2.56
N PHE A 25 9.02 1.71 -3.61
CA PHE A 25 8.60 1.96 -4.99
C PHE A 25 7.16 1.54 -5.23
N LEU A 26 6.77 0.35 -4.76
CA LEU A 26 5.39 -0.12 -4.90
C LEU A 26 4.40 0.74 -4.12
N TYR A 27 4.83 1.36 -3.01
CA TYR A 27 4.01 2.24 -2.18
C TYR A 27 3.69 3.57 -2.88
N MET A 28 4.43 3.99 -3.91
CA MET A 28 4.10 5.21 -4.65
C MET A 28 2.76 5.13 -5.39
N VAL A 29 2.38 3.94 -5.87
CA VAL A 29 1.13 3.71 -6.61
C VAL A 29 -0.11 4.00 -5.74
N PRO A 30 -0.29 3.37 -4.56
CA PRO A 30 -1.41 3.68 -3.68
C PRO A 30 -1.37 5.10 -3.11
N LEU A 31 -0.18 5.68 -2.92
CA LEU A 31 -0.02 7.07 -2.49
C LEU A 31 -0.56 8.04 -3.55
N GLY A 32 -0.28 7.80 -4.83
CA GLY A 32 -0.84 8.55 -5.95
C GLY A 32 -2.36 8.43 -6.04
N MET A 33 -2.91 7.22 -5.86
CA MET A 33 -4.36 7.00 -5.83
C MET A 33 -5.03 7.76 -4.68
N SER A 34 -4.42 7.76 -3.49
CA SER A 34 -4.90 8.53 -2.33
C SER A 34 -4.96 10.03 -2.62
N LEU A 35 -3.93 10.59 -3.25
CA LEU A 35 -3.88 12.01 -3.62
C LEU A 35 -4.94 12.37 -4.66
N MET A 36 -5.09 11.54 -5.69
CA MET A 36 -6.12 11.71 -6.73
C MET A 36 -7.52 11.67 -6.11
N ALA A 37 -7.79 10.67 -5.27
CA ALA A 37 -9.07 10.52 -4.60
C ALA A 37 -9.38 11.71 -3.69
N SER A 38 -8.37 12.18 -2.95
CA SER A 38 -8.52 13.31 -2.06
C SER A 38 -8.83 14.61 -2.81
N SER A 39 -8.15 14.85 -3.93
CA SER A 39 -8.34 16.05 -4.75
C SER A 39 -9.72 16.07 -5.43
N LEU A 40 -10.13 14.95 -6.04
CA LEU A 40 -11.43 14.85 -6.73
C LEU A 40 -12.61 15.03 -5.78
N ILE A 41 -12.59 14.34 -4.64
CA ILE A 41 -13.67 14.40 -3.65
C ILE A 41 -13.67 15.77 -2.95
N GLY A 42 -12.50 16.28 -2.57
CA GLY A 42 -12.35 17.59 -1.92
C GLY A 42 -12.85 18.73 -2.81
N ASN A 43 -12.52 18.71 -4.11
CA ASN A 43 -12.98 19.72 -5.06
C ASN A 43 -14.51 19.73 -5.23
N ASN A 44 -15.14 18.55 -5.34
CA ASN A 44 -16.59 18.44 -5.50
C ASN A 44 -17.37 18.76 -4.20
N LEU A 45 -16.78 18.46 -3.03
CA LEU A 45 -17.34 18.88 -1.74
C LEU A 45 -17.26 20.40 -1.55
N GLY A 46 -16.12 21.01 -1.90
CA GLY A 46 -15.96 22.48 -1.85
C GLY A 46 -16.93 23.22 -2.78
N ALA A 47 -17.30 22.60 -3.91
CA ALA A 47 -18.30 23.12 -4.84
C ALA A 47 -19.77 22.89 -4.40
N SER A 48 -20.04 22.45 -3.16
CA SER A 48 -21.38 22.13 -2.63
C SER A 48 -22.16 21.10 -3.46
N LYS A 49 -21.47 20.12 -4.07
CA LYS A 49 -22.07 19.06 -4.90
C LYS A 49 -21.88 17.66 -4.26
N PRO A 50 -22.52 17.37 -3.12
CA PRO A 50 -22.32 16.12 -2.37
C PRO A 50 -22.77 14.86 -3.13
N ASN A 51 -23.81 14.97 -3.96
CA ASN A 51 -24.29 13.86 -4.78
C ASN A 51 -23.23 13.37 -5.78
N ILE A 52 -22.49 14.31 -6.36
CA ILE A 52 -21.42 14.02 -7.33
C ILE A 52 -20.21 13.42 -6.60
N ALA A 53 -19.85 13.96 -5.43
CA ALA A 53 -18.80 13.39 -4.60
C ALA A 53 -19.05 11.92 -4.21
N ARG A 54 -20.32 11.54 -3.93
CA ARG A 54 -20.69 10.15 -3.62
C ARG A 54 -20.54 9.22 -4.82
N THR A 55 -20.80 9.72 -6.03
CA THR A 55 -20.55 8.97 -7.27
C THR A 55 -19.05 8.77 -7.50
N TYR A 56 -18.25 9.83 -7.36
CA TYR A 56 -16.79 9.74 -7.46
C TYR A 56 -16.19 8.75 -6.46
N PHE A 57 -16.68 8.74 -5.21
CA PHE A 57 -16.28 7.77 -4.19
C PHE A 57 -16.44 6.32 -4.67
N LYS A 58 -17.63 5.97 -5.19
CA LYS A 58 -17.91 4.62 -5.70
C LYS A 58 -16.99 4.26 -6.87
N VAL A 59 -16.82 5.20 -7.81
CA VAL A 59 -15.96 4.99 -8.99
C VAL A 59 -14.49 4.80 -8.58
N ILE A 60 -13.99 5.61 -7.66
CA ILE A 60 -12.62 5.50 -7.13
C ILE A 60 -12.41 4.15 -6.46
N ILE A 61 -13.34 3.67 -5.63
CA ILE A 61 -13.21 2.35 -4.99
C ILE A 61 -13.14 1.23 -6.02
N ILE A 62 -13.99 1.28 -7.06
CA ILE A 62 -13.98 0.27 -8.13
C ILE A 62 -12.64 0.30 -8.87
N ILE A 63 -12.15 1.49 -9.24
CA ILE A 63 -10.88 1.67 -9.94
C ILE A 63 -9.72 1.16 -9.08
N VAL A 64 -9.66 1.53 -7.80
CA VAL A 64 -8.60 1.10 -6.86
C VAL A 64 -8.61 -0.42 -6.71
N THR A 65 -9.80 -1.03 -6.64
CA THR A 65 -9.93 -2.49 -6.53
C THR A 65 -9.42 -3.19 -7.80
N ILE A 66 -9.78 -2.70 -8.98
CA ILE A 66 -9.34 -3.26 -10.26
C ILE A 66 -7.83 -3.10 -10.44
N ILE A 67 -7.30 -1.90 -10.20
CA ILE A 67 -5.86 -1.61 -10.31
C ILE A 67 -5.10 -2.46 -9.29
N GLY A 68 -5.54 -2.51 -8.03
CA GLY A 68 -4.91 -3.31 -7.00
C GLY A 68 -4.88 -4.79 -7.35
N PHE A 69 -5.97 -5.33 -7.90
CA PHE A 69 -6.04 -6.74 -8.32
C PHE A 69 -5.07 -7.02 -9.46
N PHE A 70 -5.08 -6.17 -10.50
CA PHE A 70 -4.19 -6.32 -11.65
C PHE A 70 -2.72 -6.18 -11.25
N PHE A 71 -2.41 -5.25 -10.35
CA PHE A 71 -1.06 -5.00 -9.86
C PHE A 71 -0.55 -6.16 -8.98
N SER A 72 -1.38 -6.69 -8.08
CA SER A 72 -1.06 -7.88 -7.28
C SER A 72 -0.82 -9.10 -8.18
N LEU A 73 -1.66 -9.30 -9.19
CA LEU A 73 -1.52 -10.42 -10.13
C LEU A 73 -0.22 -10.30 -10.95
N SER A 74 0.10 -9.08 -11.39
CA SER A 74 1.32 -8.79 -12.12
C SER A 74 2.57 -9.03 -11.26
N LEU A 75 2.59 -8.55 -10.01
CA LEU A 75 3.69 -8.80 -9.07
C LEU A 75 3.94 -10.29 -8.81
N ILE A 76 2.87 -11.08 -8.67
CA ILE A 76 2.98 -12.54 -8.47
C ILE A 76 3.54 -13.21 -9.73
N SER A 77 3.13 -12.74 -10.92
CA SER A 77 3.55 -13.30 -12.21
C SER A 77 5.01 -12.95 -12.55
N PHE A 78 5.42 -11.71 -12.29
CA PHE A 78 6.77 -11.20 -12.58
C PHE A 78 7.78 -11.43 -11.44
N ARG A 79 7.41 -12.16 -10.37
CA ARG A 79 8.24 -12.36 -9.16
C ARG A 79 9.63 -12.91 -9.44
N SER A 80 9.76 -13.81 -10.41
CA SER A 80 11.04 -14.45 -10.77
C SER A 80 11.97 -13.47 -11.46
N GLN A 81 11.43 -12.68 -12.40
CA GLN A 81 12.19 -11.67 -13.14
C GLN A 81 12.64 -10.52 -12.24
N ILE A 82 11.78 -10.08 -11.31
CA ILE A 82 12.16 -9.05 -10.32
C ILE A 82 13.29 -9.59 -9.43
N ALA A 83 13.19 -10.82 -8.95
CA ALA A 83 14.24 -11.41 -8.13
C ALA A 83 15.59 -11.55 -8.88
N ASP A 84 15.54 -11.86 -10.18
CA ASP A 84 16.72 -11.97 -11.05
C ASP A 84 17.40 -10.61 -11.33
N ILE A 85 16.64 -9.52 -11.41
CA ILE A 85 17.19 -8.18 -11.67
C ILE A 85 17.92 -7.62 -10.44
N PHE A 86 17.42 -7.90 -9.24
CA PHE A 86 17.93 -7.29 -8.01
C PHE A 86 19.10 -8.04 -7.38
N THR A 87 19.26 -9.35 -7.62
CA THR A 87 20.39 -10.10 -7.06
C THR A 87 20.76 -11.32 -7.90
N THR A 88 22.06 -11.56 -8.03
CA THR A 88 22.64 -12.78 -8.60
C THR A 88 22.99 -13.83 -7.53
N ASP A 89 22.88 -13.50 -6.24
CA ASP A 89 23.19 -14.43 -5.15
C ASP A 89 22.02 -15.41 -4.92
N PRO A 90 22.23 -16.73 -5.08
CA PRO A 90 21.18 -17.73 -4.98
C PRO A 90 20.52 -17.79 -3.60
N ASN A 91 21.26 -17.46 -2.53
CA ASN A 91 20.70 -17.43 -1.17
C ASN A 91 19.69 -16.29 -1.01
N ILE A 92 20.07 -15.09 -1.45
CA ILE A 92 19.20 -13.89 -1.39
C ILE A 92 17.98 -14.08 -2.30
N LYS A 93 18.18 -14.69 -3.49
CA LYS A 93 17.11 -14.98 -4.44
C LYS A 93 16.05 -15.91 -3.86
N HIS A 94 16.45 -16.98 -3.16
CA HIS A 94 15.50 -17.91 -2.53
C HIS A 94 14.64 -17.21 -1.46
N TYR A 95 15.26 -16.38 -0.61
CA TYR A 95 14.52 -15.59 0.37
C TYR A 95 13.57 -14.58 -0.28
N MET A 96 13.99 -13.89 -1.34
CA MET A 96 13.12 -12.97 -2.07
C MET A 96 11.93 -13.67 -2.72
N ILE A 97 12.13 -14.81 -3.38
CA ILE A 97 11.07 -15.56 -4.09
C ILE A 97 9.95 -16.02 -3.14
N ILE A 98 10.28 -16.36 -1.90
CA ILE A 98 9.32 -16.76 -0.86
C ILE A 98 8.60 -15.54 -0.26
N THR A 99 9.31 -14.43 -0.08
CA THR A 99 8.79 -13.25 0.63
C THR A 99 7.97 -12.32 -0.28
N LEU A 100 8.32 -12.21 -1.56
CA LEU A 100 7.63 -11.38 -2.56
C LEU A 100 6.12 -11.63 -2.67
N PRO A 101 5.61 -12.88 -2.77
CA PRO A 101 4.17 -13.13 -2.87
C PRO A 101 3.42 -12.73 -1.59
N ILE A 102 4.05 -12.90 -0.42
CA ILE A 102 3.48 -12.46 0.86
C ILE A 102 3.38 -10.93 0.89
N MET A 103 4.40 -10.22 0.42
CA MET A 103 4.38 -8.76 0.32
C MET A 103 3.35 -8.27 -0.71
N ALA A 104 3.24 -8.93 -1.87
CA ALA A 104 2.25 -8.59 -2.88
C ALA A 104 0.82 -8.75 -2.35
N ALA A 105 0.55 -9.82 -1.61
CA ALA A 105 -0.74 -10.05 -0.96
C ALA A 105 -1.06 -8.99 0.10
N MET A 106 -0.06 -8.48 0.82
CA MET A 106 -0.23 -7.39 1.80
C MET A 106 -0.46 -6.02 1.14
N ILE A 107 0.11 -5.78 -0.04
CA ILE A 107 -0.01 -4.49 -0.74
C ILE A 107 -1.44 -4.22 -1.25
N PHE A 108 -2.22 -5.27 -1.51
CA PHE A 108 -3.61 -5.16 -1.95
C PHE A 108 -4.51 -4.49 -0.88
N PRO A 109 -4.62 -5.01 0.36
CA PRO A 109 -5.38 -4.35 1.41
C PRO A 109 -4.80 -2.98 1.79
N ASP A 110 -3.47 -2.83 1.81
CA ASP A 110 -2.81 -1.54 2.03
C ASP A 110 -3.24 -0.49 1.01
N GLY A 111 -3.34 -0.85 -0.28
CA GLY A 111 -3.75 0.06 -1.34
C GLY A 111 -5.20 0.54 -1.18
N ILE A 112 -6.11 -0.35 -0.78
CA ILE A 112 -7.51 -0.01 -0.48
C ILE A 112 -7.56 0.90 0.75
N GLN A 113 -6.80 0.57 1.80
CA GLN A 113 -6.73 1.36 3.02
C GLN A 113 -6.18 2.77 2.76
N CYS A 114 -5.16 2.90 1.92
CA CYS A 114 -4.58 4.18 1.54
C CYS A 114 -5.57 5.04 0.76
N ALA A 115 -6.32 4.45 -0.19
CA ALA A 115 -7.37 5.15 -0.92
C ALA A 115 -8.49 5.63 0.02
N LEU A 116 -8.97 4.76 0.92
CA LEU A 116 -9.95 5.12 1.95
C LEU A 116 -9.44 6.26 2.84
N PHE A 117 -8.16 6.23 3.22
CA PHE A 117 -7.55 7.28 4.03
C PHE A 117 -7.52 8.62 3.31
N GLY A 118 -7.17 8.64 2.02
CA GLY A 118 -7.23 9.84 1.17
C GLY A 118 -8.65 10.40 1.04
N ILE A 119 -9.64 9.53 0.91
CA ILE A 119 -11.06 9.90 0.88
C ILE A 119 -11.49 10.50 2.22
N MET A 120 -11.17 9.86 3.35
CA MET A 120 -11.49 10.36 4.68
C MET A 120 -10.87 11.74 4.94
N LYS A 121 -9.65 11.94 4.46
CA LYS A 121 -8.98 13.25 4.46
C LYS A 121 -9.78 14.31 3.71
N ALA A 122 -10.22 13.99 2.49
CA ALA A 122 -10.97 14.94 1.66
C ALA A 122 -12.36 15.28 2.17
N MET A 123 -13.01 14.37 2.88
CA MET A 123 -14.32 14.63 3.48
C MET A 123 -14.24 15.50 4.74
N GLY A 124 -13.04 15.85 5.24
CA GLY A 124 -12.87 16.53 6.52
C GLY A 124 -13.20 15.65 7.73
N TYR A 125 -13.58 14.38 7.51
CA TYR A 125 -13.89 13.38 8.53
C TYR A 125 -12.63 12.78 9.18
N GLN A 126 -11.44 13.32 8.93
CA GLN A 126 -10.21 12.91 9.62
C GLN A 126 -10.37 12.97 11.15
N ALA A 127 -11.20 13.89 11.66
CA ALA A 127 -11.53 14.03 13.08
C ALA A 127 -12.40 12.88 13.66
N TYR A 128 -13.23 12.22 12.85
CA TYR A 128 -14.11 11.14 13.32
C TYR A 128 -13.45 9.75 13.32
N GLY A 129 -12.41 9.53 12.49
CA GLY A 129 -11.63 8.29 12.49
C GLY A 129 -10.54 8.24 13.57
N MET A 130 -10.05 9.41 14.00
CA MET A 130 -9.01 9.55 15.03
C MET A 130 -9.39 8.94 16.40
N PRO A 131 -10.61 9.12 16.96
CA PRO A 131 -10.96 8.51 18.24
C PRO A 131 -11.07 6.99 18.16
N ILE A 132 -11.56 6.41 17.06
CA ILE A 132 -11.68 4.94 16.93
C ILE A 132 -10.30 4.26 16.94
N SER A 133 -9.32 4.80 16.21
CA SER A 133 -7.97 4.24 16.18
C SER A 133 -7.20 4.51 17.48
N PHE A 134 -7.42 5.66 18.15
CA PHE A 134 -6.82 5.94 19.45
C PHE A 134 -7.36 5.01 20.55
N VAL A 135 -8.68 4.79 20.58
CA VAL A 135 -9.32 3.90 21.56
C VAL A 135 -8.88 2.45 21.34
N GLY A 136 -8.79 1.99 20.09
CA GLY A 136 -8.31 0.64 19.77
C GLY A 136 -6.83 0.40 20.11
N TYR A 137 -5.98 1.42 20.00
CA TYR A 137 -4.54 1.31 20.34
C TYR A 137 -4.27 1.43 21.84
N TRP A 138 -5.21 1.97 22.63
CA TRP A 138 -5.08 2.12 24.08
C TRP A 138 -5.81 1.05 24.90
N LEU A 139 -6.77 0.32 24.30
CA LEU A 139 -7.55 -0.73 24.97
C LEU A 139 -7.13 -2.16 24.59
N CYS A 140 -6.05 -2.33 23.83
CA CYS A 140 -5.34 -3.60 23.61
C CYS A 140 -3.87 -3.42 23.97
#